data_AF-A0A5R8Y9D4-F1
#
_entry.id   AF-A0A5R8Y9D4-F1
#
_cell.length_a   1.000
_cell.length_b   1.000
_cell.length_c   1.000
_cell.angle_alpha   90.00
_cell.angle_beta   90.00
_cell.angle_gamma   90.00
#
_symmetry.space_group_name_H-M   'P 1'
#
loop_
_entity.id
_entity.type
_entity.pdbx_description
1 polymer ?
#
loop_
_entity_poly.entity_id
_entity_poly.type
_entity_poly.pdbx_seq_one_letter_code
_entity_poly.pdbx_strand_id
1 'polypeptide(L)'
;MHTGFVLGIIGAVFTGLITFKPAIWVWALGLLWVLLFGLLNYDHPRDKAAINSVLQRKDNFLVYTKLVDAMMHGLRRMLSPTDAMTDRMPSKGLVSKFTWFLDPRARDPEDLKRLQANTLSWPVMDAALKIAVIYPLLLLLIQWGCTGQDTGIAAVTILEAEERTWLRTALVCPLVALVIMRILASATQMPVLHKASEWLYWSAVAFAFAGAFAGAFAGAFAFAGAVAVAFAFAGAFASAVAVAGAVALAVALAGAGAFALALAGAGAVGYGCTKGKGGLSYALFVIGLWACLVLAFAFSAGSMTAERRLLVFAFGMLPLINAVFDYLSYGITLGLIRYGRNQRNLVTGLVWIVDGVVALALLIGLGLGLSGTIALINMLTGQEFIALGPIFDDLNEPDARAGYTWLMLTLLSTLVPTLVHLVLVFLSAFTWVPYKLKLWIARAIVSDKAGKKKGQYSVLFGSLAAATLGALWAALVTFGLWGIWIFMTAYIEPVGSMVLAIIEHVALWLGWVEPSIVG
;
A
#
# COMPACT_ATOMS: atom_id res chain seq x y z
N MET A 1 -16.83 42.43 10.97
CA MET A 1 -15.77 41.58 10.34
C MET A 1 -15.99 40.09 10.55
N HIS A 2 -16.29 39.57 11.75
CA HIS A 2 -16.33 38.11 11.99
C HIS A 2 -17.57 37.37 11.46
N THR A 3 -18.75 37.98 11.46
CA THR A 3 -19.95 37.42 10.79
C THR A 3 -19.76 37.33 9.28
N GLY A 4 -19.12 38.32 8.66
CA GLY A 4 -18.76 38.30 7.23
C GLY A 4 -17.75 37.20 6.88
N PHE A 5 -16.82 36.87 7.78
CA PHE A 5 -15.87 35.77 7.58
C PHE A 5 -16.53 34.38 7.71
N VAL A 6 -17.42 34.19 8.68
CA VAL A 6 -18.18 32.93 8.84
C VAL A 6 -19.18 32.74 7.69
N LEU A 7 -19.91 33.80 7.30
CA LEU A 7 -20.76 33.77 6.11
C LEU A 7 -19.95 33.62 4.82
N GLY A 8 -18.70 34.11 4.79
CA GLY A 8 -17.76 33.90 3.69
C GLY A 8 -17.24 32.47 3.60
N ILE A 9 -16.99 31.79 4.72
CA ILE A 9 -16.64 30.35 4.74
C ILE A 9 -17.85 29.51 4.37
N ILE A 10 -19.02 29.78 4.97
CA ILE A 10 -20.27 29.08 4.63
C ILE A 10 -20.60 29.31 3.15
N GLY A 11 -20.41 30.54 2.65
CA GLY A 11 -20.58 30.91 1.26
C GLY A 11 -19.58 30.22 0.33
N ALA A 12 -18.28 30.23 0.63
CA ALA A 12 -17.25 29.56 -0.17
C ALA A 12 -17.43 28.03 -0.17
N VAL A 13 -17.86 27.46 0.96
CA VAL A 13 -18.30 26.08 1.07
C VAL A 13 -19.53 25.88 0.19
N PHE A 14 -20.62 26.65 0.33
CA PHE A 14 -21.81 26.54 -0.53
C PHE A 14 -21.54 26.73 -2.02
N THR A 15 -20.66 27.67 -2.39
CA THR A 15 -20.27 27.91 -3.78
C THR A 15 -19.47 26.73 -4.31
N GLY A 16 -18.47 26.22 -3.58
CA GLY A 16 -17.80 24.97 -3.95
C GLY A 16 -18.77 23.79 -4.03
N LEU A 17 -19.73 23.71 -3.11
CA LEU A 17 -20.73 22.66 -3.07
C LEU A 17 -21.72 22.69 -4.25
N ILE A 18 -22.05 23.87 -4.78
CA ILE A 18 -22.93 24.05 -5.96
C ILE A 18 -22.15 23.84 -7.26
N THR A 19 -20.89 24.27 -7.34
CA THR A 19 -20.08 24.19 -8.56
C THR A 19 -19.68 22.75 -8.92
N PHE A 20 -19.56 21.84 -7.95
CA PHE A 20 -18.84 20.57 -8.16
C PHE A 20 -19.67 19.26 -8.12
N LYS A 21 -21.02 19.34 -8.05
CA LYS A 21 -21.97 18.19 -8.05
C LYS A 21 -21.43 16.88 -7.40
N PRO A 22 -21.05 16.87 -6.11
CA PRO A 22 -20.59 15.64 -5.47
C PRO A 22 -21.73 14.61 -5.44
N ALA A 23 -21.38 13.32 -5.56
CA ALA A 23 -22.37 12.25 -5.44
C ALA A 23 -23.13 12.33 -4.11
N ILE A 24 -24.45 12.18 -4.14
CA ILE A 24 -25.39 12.32 -3.01
C ILE A 24 -24.98 11.53 -1.75
N TRP A 25 -24.26 10.42 -1.91
CA TRP A 25 -23.83 9.60 -0.78
C TRP A 25 -22.74 10.25 0.08
N VAL A 26 -21.89 11.12 -0.48
CA VAL A 26 -20.89 11.90 0.27
C VAL A 26 -21.59 12.88 1.22
N TRP A 27 -22.68 13.47 0.74
CA TRP A 27 -23.55 14.34 1.51
C TRP A 27 -24.27 13.61 2.62
N ALA A 28 -24.83 12.44 2.30
CA ALA A 28 -25.53 11.61 3.27
C ALA A 28 -24.60 11.15 4.40
N LEU A 29 -23.36 10.73 4.09
CA LEU A 29 -22.37 10.33 5.09
C LEU A 29 -21.88 11.52 5.92
N GLY A 30 -21.62 12.68 5.31
CA GLY A 30 -21.22 13.89 6.04
C GLY A 30 -22.30 14.35 7.02
N LEU A 31 -23.57 14.40 6.58
CA LEU A 31 -24.70 14.77 7.42
C LEU A 31 -25.00 13.74 8.51
N LEU A 32 -24.99 12.45 8.16
CA LEU A 32 -25.18 11.35 9.10
C LEU A 32 -24.07 11.37 10.16
N TRP A 33 -22.83 11.67 9.79
CA TRP A 33 -21.73 11.74 10.75
C TRP A 33 -21.82 13.01 11.63
N VAL A 34 -22.22 14.16 11.08
CA VAL A 34 -22.50 15.35 11.91
C VAL A 34 -23.62 15.09 12.92
N LEU A 35 -24.68 14.39 12.51
CA LEU A 35 -25.78 13.97 13.36
C LEU A 35 -25.33 12.96 14.43
N LEU A 36 -24.63 11.88 14.03
CA LEU A 36 -24.16 10.85 14.94
C LEU A 36 -23.09 11.38 15.92
N PHE A 37 -22.17 12.25 15.49
CA PHE A 37 -21.16 12.84 16.37
C PHE A 37 -21.78 13.83 17.35
N GLY A 38 -22.77 14.62 16.90
CA GLY A 38 -23.52 15.52 17.76
C GLY A 38 -24.39 14.79 18.79
N LEU A 39 -25.01 13.67 18.40
CA LEU A 39 -25.90 12.86 19.24
C LEU A 39 -25.15 11.93 20.21
N LEU A 40 -24.02 11.33 19.81
CA LEU A 40 -23.35 10.27 20.59
C LEU A 40 -22.26 10.76 21.54
N ASN A 41 -21.62 11.92 21.30
CA ASN A 41 -20.42 12.33 22.04
C ASN A 41 -20.62 13.44 23.09
N TYR A 42 -21.86 13.89 23.35
CA TYR A 42 -22.07 15.10 24.17
C TYR A 42 -22.78 14.92 25.50
N ASP A 43 -23.16 13.71 25.91
CA ASP A 43 -23.77 13.52 27.23
C ASP A 43 -22.75 13.24 28.35
N HIS A 44 -21.55 12.74 28.03
CA HIS A 44 -20.60 12.35 29.05
C HIS A 44 -19.65 13.51 29.47
N PRO A 45 -19.57 13.87 30.77
CA PRO A 45 -18.75 15.00 31.25
C PRO A 45 -17.25 14.89 30.96
N ARG A 46 -16.74 13.65 30.83
CA ARG A 46 -15.32 13.39 30.48
C ARG A 46 -15.01 13.79 29.04
N ASP A 47 -15.91 13.54 28.11
CA ASP A 47 -15.68 13.81 26.69
C ASP A 47 -15.74 15.31 26.41
N LYS A 48 -16.69 16.03 27.05
CA LYS A 48 -16.70 17.50 27.05
C LYS A 48 -15.39 18.09 27.59
N ALA A 49 -14.84 17.52 28.67
CA ALA A 49 -13.57 17.98 29.25
C ALA A 49 -12.39 17.69 28.32
N ALA A 50 -12.34 16.50 27.70
CA ALA A 50 -11.32 16.12 26.75
C ALA A 50 -11.33 17.03 25.50
N ILE A 51 -12.50 17.24 24.90
CA ILE A 51 -12.67 18.13 23.74
C ILE A 51 -12.28 19.57 24.10
N ASN A 52 -12.77 20.09 25.22
CA ASN A 52 -12.41 21.44 25.66
C ASN A 52 -10.90 21.57 25.91
N SER A 53 -10.25 20.56 26.47
CA SER A 53 -8.79 20.55 26.64
C SER A 53 -8.02 20.57 25.31
N VAL A 54 -8.58 19.95 24.26
CA VAL A 54 -8.00 19.96 22.90
C VAL A 54 -8.23 21.31 22.22
N LEU A 55 -9.37 21.96 22.46
CA LEU A 55 -9.68 23.27 21.86
C LEU A 55 -8.91 24.44 22.48
N GLN A 56 -8.61 24.38 23.78
CA GLN A 56 -7.90 25.45 24.49
C GLN A 56 -6.38 25.44 24.24
N ARG A 57 -5.89 24.36 23.65
CA ARG A 57 -4.49 24.14 23.31
C ARG A 57 -4.02 25.01 22.15
N LYS A 58 -2.86 25.66 22.31
CA LYS A 58 -2.19 26.46 21.27
C LYS A 58 -1.43 25.58 20.28
N ASP A 59 -1.05 24.37 20.70
CA ASP A 59 -0.33 23.35 19.94
C ASP A 59 -1.26 22.62 18.97
N ASN A 60 -1.67 23.33 17.91
CA ASN A 60 -2.53 22.80 16.88
C ASN A 60 -2.01 21.48 16.28
N PHE A 61 -0.69 21.27 16.24
CA PHE A 61 -0.01 20.11 15.65
C PHE A 61 -0.11 18.80 16.45
N LEU A 62 -0.66 18.83 17.67
CA LEU A 62 -0.80 17.65 18.52
C LEU A 62 -1.66 16.55 17.88
N VAL A 63 -2.65 16.89 17.04
CA VAL A 63 -3.49 15.87 16.37
C VAL A 63 -2.65 15.05 15.39
N TYR A 64 -1.85 15.71 14.56
CA TYR A 64 -0.90 15.02 13.68
C TYR A 64 0.08 14.18 14.51
N THR A 65 0.70 14.76 15.54
CA THR A 65 1.63 14.03 16.41
C THR A 65 0.96 12.80 17.04
N LYS A 66 -0.28 12.91 17.52
CA LYS A 66 -1.02 11.77 18.10
C LYS A 66 -1.38 10.70 17.09
N LEU A 67 -1.80 11.07 15.87
CA LEU A 67 -2.08 10.13 14.80
C LEU A 67 -0.80 9.40 14.38
N VAL A 68 0.29 10.13 14.22
CA VAL A 68 1.61 9.54 13.95
C VAL A 68 2.07 8.69 15.12
N ASP A 69 1.89 9.11 16.38
CA ASP A 69 2.23 8.31 17.57
C ASP A 69 1.45 7.00 17.58
N ALA A 70 0.15 7.05 17.30
CA ALA A 70 -0.70 5.87 17.22
C ALA A 70 -0.27 4.93 16.09
N MET A 71 0.01 5.48 14.90
CA MET A 71 0.55 4.72 13.77
C MET A 71 1.90 4.08 14.12
N MET A 72 2.84 4.86 14.66
CA MET A 72 4.17 4.40 15.06
C MET A 72 4.10 3.34 16.16
N HIS A 73 3.15 3.46 17.09
CA HIS A 73 2.90 2.46 18.12
C HIS A 73 2.29 1.19 17.54
N GLY A 74 1.37 1.32 16.59
CA GLY A 74 0.84 0.20 15.80
C GLY A 74 1.93 -0.51 15.02
N LEU A 75 2.76 0.22 14.27
CA LEU A 75 3.93 -0.30 13.57
C LEU A 75 4.90 -0.97 14.54
N ARG A 76 5.18 -0.36 15.69
CA ARG A 76 6.05 -0.96 16.71
C ARG A 76 5.47 -2.30 17.16
N ARG A 77 4.17 -2.39 17.42
CA ARG A 77 3.50 -3.66 17.80
C ARG A 77 3.51 -4.69 16.68
N MET A 78 3.26 -4.29 15.44
CA MET A 78 3.35 -5.18 14.27
C MET A 78 4.76 -5.74 14.13
N LEU A 79 5.77 -4.88 14.30
CA LEU A 79 7.19 -5.21 14.12
C LEU A 79 7.84 -5.81 15.37
N SER A 80 7.25 -5.69 16.57
CA SER A 80 7.78 -6.21 17.83
C SER A 80 6.84 -7.27 18.41
N PRO A 81 7.16 -8.56 18.33
CA PRO A 81 6.50 -9.52 19.20
C PRO A 81 6.77 -9.13 20.66
N THR A 82 5.76 -9.30 21.52
CA THR A 82 5.79 -8.94 22.95
C THR A 82 6.95 -9.57 23.73
N ASP A 83 7.55 -10.65 23.20
CA ASP A 83 8.88 -11.13 23.55
C ASP A 83 9.49 -11.86 22.34
N ALA A 84 10.60 -11.36 21.78
CA ALA A 84 11.32 -12.02 20.68
C ALA A 84 11.86 -13.42 21.08
N MET A 85 11.90 -13.72 22.38
CA MET A 85 12.33 -15.01 22.93
C MET A 85 11.21 -16.07 22.97
N THR A 86 9.93 -15.67 22.96
CA THR A 86 8.79 -16.59 23.14
C THR A 86 8.15 -17.06 21.84
N ASP A 87 8.39 -16.38 20.72
CA ASP A 87 7.71 -16.63 19.45
C ASP A 87 8.63 -17.23 18.39
N ARG A 88 9.27 -18.35 18.78
CA ARG A 88 10.12 -19.14 17.87
C ARG A 88 9.28 -19.66 16.70
N MET A 89 9.92 -19.77 15.53
CA MET A 89 9.31 -20.40 14.36
C MET A 89 8.63 -21.71 14.78
N PRO A 90 7.34 -21.92 14.46
CA PRO A 90 6.61 -23.10 14.87
C PRO A 90 7.35 -24.37 14.47
N SER A 91 7.54 -25.31 15.39
CA SER A 91 8.28 -26.55 15.09
C SER A 91 7.50 -27.45 14.12
N LYS A 92 6.17 -27.36 14.12
CA LYS A 92 5.24 -28.14 13.29
C LYS A 92 4.22 -27.23 12.59
N GLY A 93 3.61 -27.74 11.52
CA GLY A 93 2.61 -27.05 10.71
C GLY A 93 3.26 -26.19 9.63
N LEU A 94 3.19 -26.65 8.36
CA LEU A 94 3.72 -25.91 7.21
C LEU A 94 3.06 -24.53 7.09
N VAL A 95 1.75 -24.49 7.27
CA VAL A 95 0.96 -23.26 7.30
C VAL A 95 1.45 -22.31 8.39
N SER A 96 1.62 -22.79 9.62
CA SER A 96 2.09 -21.97 10.74
C SER A 96 3.50 -21.41 10.50
N LYS A 97 4.39 -22.22 9.90
CA LYS A 97 5.73 -21.77 9.50
C LYS A 97 5.69 -20.72 8.39
N PHE A 98 4.83 -20.92 7.39
CA PHE A 98 4.64 -19.98 6.30
C PHE A 98 4.06 -18.65 6.79
N THR A 99 3.02 -18.69 7.63
CA THR A 99 2.46 -17.47 8.24
C THR A 99 3.49 -16.75 9.11
N TRP A 100 4.31 -17.50 9.85
CA TRP A 100 5.40 -16.93 10.64
C TRP A 100 6.46 -16.27 9.75
N PHE A 101 6.76 -16.85 8.58
CA PHE A 101 7.73 -16.30 7.63
C PHE A 101 7.24 -15.02 6.95
N LEU A 102 5.94 -14.96 6.63
CA LEU A 102 5.31 -13.82 5.97
C LEU A 102 5.08 -12.63 6.90
N ASP A 103 4.94 -12.86 8.21
CA ASP A 103 4.68 -11.78 9.13
C ASP A 103 5.91 -10.84 9.22
N PRO A 104 5.76 -9.53 8.94
CA PRO A 104 6.85 -8.57 9.03
C PRO A 104 7.17 -8.32 10.50
N ARG A 105 8.19 -9.02 11.03
CA ARG A 105 8.57 -8.96 12.45
C ARG A 105 10.07 -8.83 12.63
N ALA A 106 10.49 -8.09 13.66
CA ALA A 106 11.85 -8.14 14.17
C ALA A 106 12.13 -9.56 14.69
N ARG A 107 13.24 -10.17 14.25
CA ARG A 107 13.59 -11.55 14.64
C ARG A 107 14.23 -11.61 16.02
N ASP A 108 14.83 -10.50 16.45
CA ASP A 108 15.43 -10.33 17.76
C ASP A 108 15.24 -8.88 18.28
N PRO A 109 15.57 -8.59 19.57
CA PRO A 109 15.48 -7.24 20.12
C PRO A 109 16.38 -6.22 19.43
N GLU A 110 17.49 -6.65 18.81
CA GLU A 110 18.40 -5.76 18.09
C GLU A 110 17.82 -5.33 16.74
N ASP A 111 17.07 -6.19 16.06
CA ASP A 111 16.32 -5.86 14.84
C ASP A 111 15.28 -4.79 15.10
N LEU A 112 14.59 -4.89 16.23
CA LEU A 112 13.63 -3.88 16.64
C LEU A 112 14.31 -2.53 16.92
N LYS A 113 15.47 -2.55 17.58
CA LYS A 113 16.28 -1.33 17.78
C LYS A 113 16.73 -0.74 16.45
N ARG A 114 17.16 -1.58 15.49
CA ARG A 114 17.55 -1.14 14.14
C ARG A 114 16.39 -0.49 13.39
N LEU A 115 15.20 -1.09 13.41
CA LEU A 115 13.97 -0.53 12.82
C LEU A 115 13.57 0.82 13.45
N GLN A 116 13.80 0.97 14.75
CA GLN A 116 13.53 2.23 15.46
C GLN A 116 14.59 3.29 15.15
N ALA A 117 15.86 2.92 15.09
CA ALA A 117 16.97 3.83 14.83
C ALA A 117 17.03 4.29 13.37
N ASN A 118 16.79 3.38 12.42
CA ASN A 118 16.92 3.63 11.00
C ASN A 118 15.71 3.09 10.22
N THR A 119 15.03 3.99 9.52
CA THR A 119 13.90 3.65 8.65
C THR A 119 14.32 2.91 7.38
N LEU A 120 15.59 3.02 6.99
CA LEU A 120 16.25 2.27 5.92
C LEU A 120 17.13 1.18 6.54
N SER A 121 16.50 0.24 7.23
CA SER A 121 17.16 -0.91 7.83
C SER A 121 16.84 -2.20 7.08
N TRP A 122 17.74 -3.18 7.13
CA TRP A 122 17.55 -4.44 6.41
C TRP A 122 16.25 -5.19 6.71
N PRO A 123 15.62 -5.10 7.91
CA PRO A 123 14.32 -5.75 8.12
C PRO A 123 13.21 -5.12 7.26
N VAL A 124 13.31 -3.84 6.93
CA VAL A 124 12.39 -3.18 5.97
C VAL A 124 12.62 -3.72 4.57
N MET A 125 13.87 -3.98 4.17
CA MET A 125 14.19 -4.62 2.89
C MET A 125 13.64 -6.06 2.83
N ASP A 126 13.77 -6.84 3.91
CA ASP A 126 13.18 -8.19 4.01
C ASP A 126 11.66 -8.16 3.81
N ALA A 127 10.98 -7.20 4.45
CA ALA A 127 9.54 -7.01 4.30
C ALA A 127 9.16 -6.58 2.88
N ALA A 128 9.89 -5.62 2.30
CA ALA A 128 9.66 -5.14 0.94
C ALA A 128 9.80 -6.27 -0.09
N LEU A 129 10.85 -7.10 0.01
CA LEU A 129 11.04 -8.27 -0.86
C LEU A 129 9.89 -9.26 -0.80
N LYS A 130 9.38 -9.55 0.41
CA LYS A 130 8.23 -10.47 0.58
C LYS A 130 6.95 -9.89 0.02
N ILE A 131 6.68 -8.61 0.31
CA ILE A 131 5.47 -7.92 -0.14
C ILE A 131 5.47 -7.76 -1.66
N ALA A 132 6.63 -7.50 -2.26
CA ALA A 132 6.76 -7.28 -3.70
C ALA A 132 6.37 -8.47 -4.55
N VAL A 133 6.55 -9.69 -4.04
CA VAL A 133 6.11 -10.92 -4.72
C VAL A 133 4.60 -11.13 -4.59
N ILE A 134 4.00 -10.66 -3.49
CA ILE A 134 2.60 -10.95 -3.14
C ILE A 134 1.64 -9.96 -3.77
N TYR A 135 1.95 -8.66 -3.74
CA TYR A 135 0.97 -7.65 -4.16
C TYR A 135 0.60 -7.73 -5.65
N PRO A 136 1.46 -8.08 -6.64
CA PRO A 136 1.04 -8.14 -8.04
C PRO A 136 -0.12 -9.12 -8.24
N LEU A 137 -0.05 -10.27 -7.55
CA LEU A 137 -1.12 -11.28 -7.55
C LEU A 137 -2.38 -10.77 -6.86
N LEU A 138 -2.24 -10.08 -5.72
CA LEU A 138 -3.37 -9.48 -5.02
C LEU A 138 -4.04 -8.38 -5.86
N LEU A 139 -3.27 -7.55 -6.56
CA LEU A 139 -3.78 -6.47 -7.39
C LEU A 139 -4.54 -7.01 -8.60
N LEU A 140 -4.03 -8.06 -9.26
CA LEU A 140 -4.77 -8.77 -10.30
C LEU A 140 -6.10 -9.32 -9.78
N LEU A 141 -6.09 -9.96 -8.61
CA LEU A 141 -7.29 -10.51 -8.00
C LEU A 141 -8.30 -9.41 -7.59
N ILE A 142 -7.82 -8.29 -7.06
CA ILE A 142 -8.67 -7.13 -6.71
C ILE A 142 -9.26 -6.52 -7.98
N GLN A 143 -8.45 -6.32 -9.03
CA GLN A 143 -8.92 -5.83 -10.32
C GLN A 143 -10.02 -6.75 -10.88
N TRP A 144 -9.80 -8.07 -10.85
CA TRP A 144 -10.79 -9.06 -11.28
C TRP A 144 -12.06 -9.01 -10.43
N GLY A 145 -11.92 -8.94 -9.10
CA GLY A 145 -13.04 -8.84 -8.19
C GLY A 145 -13.93 -7.63 -8.47
N CYS A 146 -13.30 -6.47 -8.69
CA CYS A 146 -13.99 -5.22 -8.95
C CYS A 146 -14.60 -5.15 -10.36
N THR A 147 -13.84 -5.53 -11.39
CA THR A 147 -14.24 -5.34 -12.80
C THR A 147 -15.03 -6.53 -13.36
N GLY A 148 -14.64 -7.75 -12.96
CA GLY A 148 -15.19 -8.99 -13.51
C GLY A 148 -14.73 -9.26 -14.94
N GLN A 149 -13.79 -8.48 -15.43
CA GLN A 149 -13.18 -8.65 -16.74
C GLN A 149 -12.00 -9.61 -16.65
N ASP A 150 -11.51 -10.05 -17.81
CA ASP A 150 -10.25 -10.77 -17.90
C ASP A 150 -9.14 -9.96 -17.23
N THR A 151 -8.36 -10.61 -16.38
CA THR A 151 -7.15 -10.03 -15.81
C THR A 151 -5.98 -10.94 -16.05
N GLY A 152 -4.84 -10.34 -16.38
CA GLY A 152 -3.71 -11.07 -16.89
C GLY A 152 -2.45 -10.22 -16.93
N ILE A 153 -1.40 -10.84 -17.44
CA ILE A 153 -0.11 -10.19 -17.67
C ILE A 153 0.07 -10.14 -19.19
N ALA A 154 -0.19 -8.95 -19.76
CA ALA A 154 -0.39 -8.72 -21.19
C ALA A 154 -1.35 -9.75 -21.83
N ALA A 155 -0.89 -10.51 -22.83
CA ALA A 155 -1.71 -11.48 -23.56
C ALA A 155 -2.06 -12.75 -22.76
N VAL A 156 -1.47 -12.94 -21.57
CA VAL A 156 -1.75 -14.12 -20.74
C VAL A 156 -2.85 -13.81 -19.75
N THR A 157 -4.06 -14.30 -20.02
CA THR A 157 -5.17 -14.29 -19.07
C THR A 157 -4.85 -15.22 -17.89
N ILE A 158 -4.87 -14.67 -16.67
CA ILE A 158 -4.66 -15.39 -15.42
C ILE A 158 -6.01 -15.69 -14.74
N LEU A 159 -6.92 -14.71 -14.74
CA LEU A 159 -8.29 -14.87 -14.28
C LEU A 159 -9.22 -14.48 -15.42
N GLU A 160 -10.04 -15.43 -15.85
CA GLU A 160 -11.06 -15.23 -16.88
C GLU A 160 -12.22 -14.39 -16.34
N ALA A 161 -12.88 -13.66 -17.24
CA ALA A 161 -14.03 -12.82 -16.93
C ALA A 161 -15.13 -13.61 -16.21
N GLU A 162 -15.72 -12.99 -15.19
CA GLU A 162 -16.77 -13.59 -14.37
C GLU A 162 -17.86 -12.56 -14.08
N GLU A 163 -19.01 -12.74 -14.72
CA GLU A 163 -20.14 -11.82 -14.58
C GLU A 163 -20.77 -11.89 -13.19
N ARG A 164 -20.72 -13.05 -12.51
CA ARG A 164 -21.39 -13.27 -11.22
C ARG A 164 -20.70 -12.50 -10.10
N THR A 165 -21.18 -11.28 -9.85
CA THR A 165 -20.68 -10.38 -8.80
C THR A 165 -20.64 -11.03 -7.43
N TRP A 166 -21.61 -11.89 -7.08
CA TRP A 166 -21.63 -12.56 -5.79
C TRP A 166 -20.46 -13.53 -5.62
N LEU A 167 -20.04 -14.23 -6.68
CA LEU A 167 -18.92 -15.17 -6.65
C LEU A 167 -17.60 -14.40 -6.50
N ARG A 168 -17.43 -13.34 -7.28
CA ARG A 168 -16.28 -12.43 -7.18
C ARG A 168 -16.16 -11.82 -5.78
N THR A 169 -17.27 -11.31 -5.25
CA THR A 169 -17.34 -10.72 -3.90
C THR A 169 -17.02 -11.77 -2.84
N ALA A 170 -17.58 -12.98 -2.96
CA ALA A 170 -17.33 -14.08 -2.03
C ALA A 170 -15.87 -14.56 -2.03
N LEU A 171 -15.13 -14.38 -3.14
CA LEU A 171 -13.71 -14.73 -3.21
C LEU A 171 -12.79 -13.60 -2.71
N VAL A 172 -13.08 -12.35 -3.09
CA VAL A 172 -12.20 -11.21 -2.77
C VAL A 172 -12.43 -10.67 -1.36
N CYS A 173 -13.69 -10.53 -0.91
CA CYS A 173 -13.98 -9.93 0.39
C CYS A 173 -13.36 -10.68 1.57
N PRO A 174 -13.36 -12.03 1.64
CA PRO A 174 -12.70 -12.75 2.74
C PRO A 174 -11.20 -12.52 2.78
N LEU A 175 -10.53 -12.42 1.63
CA LEU A 175 -9.08 -12.15 1.55
C LEU A 175 -8.76 -10.73 2.00
N VAL A 176 -9.53 -9.74 1.54
CA VAL A 176 -9.39 -8.35 2.00
C VAL A 176 -9.67 -8.24 3.50
N ALA A 177 -10.75 -8.88 3.97
CA ALA A 177 -11.09 -8.93 5.39
C ALA A 177 -9.98 -9.61 6.21
N LEU A 178 -9.39 -10.69 5.71
CA LEU A 178 -8.26 -11.38 6.34
C LEU A 178 -7.06 -10.45 6.47
N VAL A 179 -6.67 -9.74 5.40
CA VAL A 179 -5.53 -8.80 5.42
C VAL A 179 -5.79 -7.67 6.43
N ILE A 180 -6.97 -7.04 6.37
CA ILE A 180 -7.35 -5.97 7.32
C ILE A 180 -7.34 -6.49 8.75
N MET A 181 -7.95 -7.66 8.99
CA MET A 181 -8.04 -8.23 10.33
C MET A 181 -6.68 -8.67 10.86
N ARG A 182 -5.75 -9.12 10.00
CA ARG A 182 -4.35 -9.40 10.38
C ARG A 182 -3.61 -8.13 10.75
N ILE A 183 -3.78 -7.04 10.00
CA ILE A 183 -3.21 -5.72 10.32
C ILE A 183 -3.78 -5.23 11.66
N LEU A 184 -5.09 -5.33 11.87
CA LEU A 184 -5.74 -4.93 13.12
C LEU A 184 -5.31 -5.81 14.30
N ALA A 185 -5.28 -7.14 14.13
CA ALA A 185 -4.85 -8.07 15.15
C ALA A 185 -3.37 -7.84 15.53
N SER A 186 -2.50 -7.57 14.56
CA SER A 186 -1.09 -7.25 14.85
C SER A 186 -0.89 -5.87 15.49
N ALA A 187 -1.78 -4.90 15.20
CA ALA A 187 -1.74 -3.58 15.83
C ALA A 187 -2.38 -3.53 17.24
N THR A 188 -3.19 -4.52 17.62
CA THR A 188 -3.98 -4.55 18.86
C THR A 188 -3.65 -5.76 19.73
N GLN A 189 -3.65 -5.62 21.06
CA GLN A 189 -3.44 -6.77 21.96
C GLN A 189 -4.74 -7.52 22.27
N MET A 190 -5.80 -7.33 21.48
CA MET A 190 -7.10 -7.92 21.76
C MET A 190 -7.11 -9.39 21.34
N PRO A 191 -7.27 -10.35 22.27
CA PRO A 191 -7.25 -11.78 21.93
C PRO A 191 -8.36 -12.17 20.94
N VAL A 192 -9.47 -11.43 20.97
CA VAL A 192 -10.62 -11.61 20.06
C VAL A 192 -10.21 -11.37 18.61
N LEU A 193 -9.43 -10.33 18.33
CA LEU A 193 -8.99 -9.99 16.97
C LEU A 193 -8.00 -11.02 16.42
N HIS A 194 -7.08 -11.52 17.26
CA HIS A 194 -6.20 -12.63 16.88
C HIS A 194 -7.00 -13.89 16.52
N LYS A 195 -7.91 -14.33 17.40
CA LYS A 195 -8.78 -15.49 17.12
C LYS A 195 -9.63 -15.30 15.86
N ALA A 196 -10.20 -14.11 15.65
CA ALA A 196 -10.97 -13.80 14.45
C ALA A 196 -10.09 -13.86 13.19
N SER A 197 -8.85 -13.38 13.24
CA SER A 197 -7.91 -13.44 12.11
C SER A 197 -7.50 -14.88 11.76
N GLU A 198 -7.37 -15.76 12.75
CA GLU A 198 -7.11 -17.19 12.53
C GLU A 198 -8.34 -17.87 11.91
N TRP A 199 -9.53 -17.56 12.40
CA TRP A 199 -10.78 -18.11 11.88
C TRP A 199 -11.04 -17.67 10.43
N LEU A 200 -10.80 -16.39 10.12
CA LEU A 200 -10.88 -15.86 8.77
C LEU A 200 -9.85 -16.48 7.84
N TYR A 201 -8.64 -16.76 8.34
CA TYR A 201 -7.61 -17.44 7.56
C TYR A 201 -8.10 -18.82 7.12
N TRP A 202 -8.57 -19.64 8.06
CA TRP A 202 -9.09 -20.98 7.75
C TRP A 202 -10.32 -20.92 6.85
N SER A 203 -11.18 -19.92 7.05
CA SER A 203 -12.34 -19.68 6.19
C SER A 203 -11.90 -19.34 4.77
N ALA A 204 -10.97 -18.41 4.58
CA ALA A 204 -10.45 -18.02 3.27
C ALA A 204 -9.77 -19.20 2.55
N VAL A 205 -9.00 -20.02 3.28
CA VAL A 205 -8.41 -21.26 2.74
C VAL A 205 -9.51 -22.23 2.31
N ALA A 206 -10.50 -22.50 3.16
CA ALA A 206 -11.60 -23.40 2.83
C ALA A 206 -12.41 -22.91 1.61
N PHE A 207 -12.67 -21.60 1.51
CA PHE A 207 -13.36 -21.00 0.36
C PHE A 207 -12.52 -21.07 -0.92
N ALA A 208 -11.21 -20.84 -0.85
CA ALA A 208 -10.32 -21.00 -2.01
C ALA A 208 -10.29 -22.46 -2.49
N PHE A 209 -10.24 -23.43 -1.57
CA PHE A 209 -10.35 -24.85 -1.90
C PHE A 209 -11.71 -25.22 -2.50
N ALA A 210 -12.82 -24.74 -1.92
CA ALA A 210 -14.16 -24.99 -2.44
C ALA A 210 -14.39 -24.34 -3.81
N GLY A 211 -13.88 -23.13 -4.02
CA GLY A 211 -13.90 -22.43 -5.32
C GLY A 211 -13.10 -23.16 -6.39
N ALA A 212 -11.91 -23.68 -6.04
CA ALA A 212 -11.11 -24.50 -6.95
C ALA A 212 -11.82 -25.81 -7.34
N PHE A 213 -12.56 -26.44 -6.42
CA PHE A 213 -13.35 -27.64 -6.69
C PHE A 213 -14.64 -27.37 -7.50
N ALA A 214 -15.33 -26.27 -7.23
CA ALA A 214 -16.52 -25.86 -7.99
C ALA A 214 -16.17 -25.37 -9.40
N GLY A 215 -14.98 -24.76 -9.56
CA GLY A 215 -14.44 -24.34 -10.84
C GLY A 215 -13.88 -25.48 -11.68
N ALA A 216 -13.52 -26.64 -11.11
CA ALA A 216 -12.91 -27.76 -11.84
C ALA A 216 -13.82 -28.49 -12.85
N PHE A 217 -15.07 -28.02 -13.05
CA PHE A 217 -15.93 -28.45 -14.16
C PHE A 217 -15.95 -27.49 -15.37
N ALA A 218 -15.25 -26.35 -15.28
CA ALA A 218 -15.01 -25.44 -16.39
C ALA A 218 -13.51 -25.10 -16.42
N GLY A 219 -12.86 -25.19 -17.58
CA GLY A 219 -11.40 -25.06 -17.71
C GLY A 219 -10.83 -23.75 -17.14
N ALA A 220 -9.51 -23.76 -16.92
CA ALA A 220 -8.64 -22.61 -16.59
C ALA A 220 -8.51 -22.12 -15.13
N PHE A 221 -9.20 -22.68 -14.12
CA PHE A 221 -8.92 -22.33 -12.71
C PHE A 221 -7.68 -23.00 -12.09
N ALA A 222 -7.01 -23.88 -12.82
CA ALA A 222 -5.89 -24.68 -12.32
C ALA A 222 -4.56 -23.91 -12.21
N PHE A 223 -4.41 -22.71 -12.79
CA PHE A 223 -3.14 -21.97 -12.75
C PHE A 223 -3.12 -20.89 -11.66
N ALA A 224 -4.13 -20.03 -11.54
CA ALA A 224 -4.13 -18.95 -10.55
C ALA A 224 -4.37 -19.45 -9.11
N GLY A 225 -5.29 -20.40 -8.91
CA GLY A 225 -5.52 -21.05 -7.63
C GLY A 225 -4.33 -21.92 -7.20
N ALA A 226 -3.71 -22.62 -8.15
CA ALA A 226 -2.50 -23.39 -7.88
C ALA A 226 -1.26 -22.51 -7.71
N VAL A 227 -1.19 -21.27 -8.22
CA VAL A 227 -0.06 -20.35 -7.97
C VAL A 227 -0.21 -19.67 -6.61
N ALA A 228 -1.41 -19.26 -6.20
CA ALA A 228 -1.64 -18.73 -4.85
C ALA A 228 -1.46 -19.81 -3.76
N VAL A 229 -1.87 -21.05 -4.05
CA VAL A 229 -1.60 -22.22 -3.20
C VAL A 229 -0.16 -22.71 -3.36
N ALA A 230 0.45 -22.68 -4.55
CA ALA A 230 1.86 -23.08 -4.75
C ALA A 230 2.83 -22.08 -4.15
N PHE A 231 2.53 -20.79 -4.02
CA PHE A 231 3.35 -19.89 -3.22
C PHE A 231 3.16 -20.14 -1.71
N ALA A 232 2.00 -20.65 -1.27
CA ALA A 232 1.80 -21.18 0.07
C ALA A 232 2.45 -22.57 0.29
N PHE A 233 2.70 -23.34 -0.77
CA PHE A 233 3.33 -24.67 -0.74
C PHE A 233 4.82 -24.68 -1.12
N ALA A 234 5.34 -23.67 -1.82
CA ALA A 234 6.73 -23.59 -2.29
C ALA A 234 7.71 -23.22 -1.18
N GLY A 235 7.23 -22.64 -0.07
CA GLY A 235 8.03 -22.48 1.15
C GLY A 235 8.22 -23.78 1.95
N ALA A 236 7.65 -24.90 1.48
CA ALA A 236 7.34 -26.03 2.33
C ALA A 236 7.22 -27.39 1.60
N PHE A 237 7.97 -27.67 0.53
CA PHE A 237 8.14 -29.06 0.08
C PHE A 237 9.57 -29.37 -0.38
N ALA A 238 10.32 -29.99 0.53
CA ALA A 238 11.21 -31.08 0.18
C ALA A 238 10.35 -32.29 -0.26
N SER A 239 10.73 -32.91 -1.38
CA SER A 239 10.31 -34.22 -1.93
C SER A 239 8.85 -34.42 -2.35
N ALA A 240 8.55 -34.34 -3.67
CA ALA A 240 8.10 -35.47 -4.50
C ALA A 240 7.75 -35.00 -5.92
N VAL A 241 8.27 -35.71 -6.92
CA VAL A 241 8.28 -35.40 -8.36
C VAL A 241 7.13 -36.09 -9.10
N ALA A 242 6.72 -35.48 -10.22
CA ALA A 242 6.29 -36.04 -11.53
C ALA A 242 4.97 -35.40 -12.00
N VAL A 243 4.85 -34.82 -13.20
CA VAL A 243 4.91 -35.49 -14.52
C VAL A 243 5.24 -34.48 -15.66
N ALA A 244 5.84 -35.01 -16.74
CA ALA A 244 6.01 -34.49 -18.13
C ALA A 244 7.38 -33.88 -18.57
N GLY A 245 8.38 -34.76 -18.67
CA GLY A 245 8.97 -35.17 -19.96
C GLY A 245 9.85 -34.20 -20.76
N ALA A 246 11.17 -34.33 -20.59
CA ALA A 246 12.27 -33.81 -21.43
C ALA A 246 12.52 -32.28 -21.47
N VAL A 247 11.50 -31.41 -21.50
CA VAL A 247 11.68 -29.95 -21.31
C VAL A 247 11.73 -29.60 -19.80
N ALA A 248 10.99 -30.36 -18.99
CA ALA A 248 10.97 -30.23 -17.54
C ALA A 248 12.31 -30.55 -16.87
N LEU A 249 13.21 -31.35 -17.49
CA LEU A 249 14.50 -31.68 -16.89
C LEU A 249 15.52 -30.53 -17.05
N ALA A 250 15.48 -29.80 -18.17
CA ALA A 250 16.30 -28.60 -18.35
C ALA A 250 15.79 -27.43 -17.49
N VAL A 251 14.46 -27.26 -17.40
CA VAL A 251 13.82 -26.29 -16.49
C VAL A 251 13.99 -26.70 -15.02
N ALA A 252 14.02 -27.99 -14.68
CA ALA A 252 14.28 -28.47 -13.33
C ALA A 252 15.77 -28.41 -12.95
N LEU A 253 16.71 -28.54 -13.90
CA LEU A 253 18.14 -28.36 -13.62
C LEU A 253 18.53 -26.88 -13.53
N ALA A 254 18.02 -26.04 -14.44
CA ALA A 254 18.17 -24.59 -14.35
C ALA A 254 17.39 -24.03 -13.14
N GLY A 255 16.20 -24.56 -12.87
CA GLY A 255 15.39 -24.24 -11.70
C GLY A 255 16.01 -24.72 -10.40
N ALA A 256 16.59 -25.92 -10.35
CA ALA A 256 17.30 -26.41 -9.17
C ALA A 256 18.59 -25.61 -8.92
N GLY A 257 19.30 -25.19 -9.97
CA GLY A 257 20.45 -24.29 -9.85
C GLY A 257 20.07 -22.91 -9.32
N ALA A 258 19.05 -22.28 -9.90
CA ALA A 258 18.53 -20.98 -9.45
C ALA A 258 17.98 -21.07 -8.01
N PHE A 259 17.27 -22.16 -7.69
CA PHE A 259 16.76 -22.43 -6.34
C PHE A 259 17.88 -22.66 -5.33
N ALA A 260 18.92 -23.43 -5.68
CA ALA A 260 20.10 -23.63 -4.84
C ALA A 260 20.86 -22.31 -4.60
N LEU A 261 21.00 -21.47 -5.62
CA LEU A 261 21.56 -20.12 -5.51
C LEU A 261 20.72 -19.22 -4.60
N ALA A 262 19.38 -19.24 -4.74
CA ALA A 262 18.48 -18.49 -3.89
C ALA A 262 18.57 -18.95 -2.43
N LEU A 263 18.62 -20.27 -2.18
CA LEU A 263 18.80 -20.84 -0.84
C LEU A 263 20.17 -20.52 -0.24
N ALA A 264 21.24 -20.65 -1.02
CA ALA A 264 22.59 -20.30 -0.59
C ALA A 264 22.70 -18.80 -0.28
N GLY A 265 22.08 -17.95 -1.13
CA GLY A 265 21.97 -16.51 -0.92
C GLY A 265 21.20 -16.19 0.36
N ALA A 266 20.04 -16.80 0.59
CA ALA A 266 19.25 -16.62 1.81
C ALA A 266 20.03 -17.07 3.06
N GLY A 267 20.77 -18.18 2.97
CA GLY A 267 21.67 -18.65 4.03
C GLY A 267 22.80 -17.68 4.32
N ALA A 268 23.45 -17.14 3.28
CA ALA A 268 24.49 -16.12 3.39
C ALA A 268 23.97 -14.82 4.00
N VAL A 269 22.75 -14.40 3.63
CA VAL A 269 22.06 -13.26 4.24
C VAL A 269 21.79 -13.51 5.72
N GLY A 270 21.23 -14.68 6.05
CA GLY A 270 21.01 -15.08 7.44
C GLY A 270 22.29 -15.02 8.27
N TYR A 271 23.37 -15.60 7.75
CA TYR A 271 24.68 -15.55 8.40
C TYR A 271 25.18 -14.10 8.56
N GLY A 272 25.10 -13.28 7.52
CA GLY A 272 25.49 -11.88 7.57
C GLY A 272 24.71 -11.05 8.58
N CYS A 273 23.40 -11.30 8.72
CA CYS A 273 22.56 -10.69 9.75
C CYS A 273 23.04 -11.05 11.16
N THR A 274 23.40 -12.32 11.42
CA THR A 274 23.95 -12.73 12.74
C THR A 274 25.29 -12.08 13.07
N LYS A 275 26.04 -11.63 12.05
CA LYS A 275 27.31 -10.91 12.21
C LYS A 275 27.15 -9.38 12.22
N GLY A 276 25.92 -8.87 12.26
CA GLY A 276 25.64 -7.43 12.25
C GLY A 276 25.86 -6.76 10.90
N LYS A 277 26.07 -7.52 9.82
CA LYS A 277 26.30 -7.01 8.45
C LYS A 277 25.06 -7.10 7.55
N GLY A 278 23.86 -7.21 8.14
CA GLY A 278 22.62 -7.48 7.41
C GLY A 278 22.36 -6.54 6.24
N GLY A 279 22.61 -5.23 6.39
CA GLY A 279 22.42 -4.25 5.29
C GLY A 279 23.26 -4.57 4.05
N LEU A 280 24.56 -4.83 4.23
CA LEU A 280 25.44 -5.21 3.13
C LEU A 280 25.04 -6.57 2.55
N SER A 281 24.65 -7.53 3.40
CA SER A 281 24.24 -8.85 2.95
C SER A 281 22.98 -8.83 2.09
N TYR A 282 21.96 -8.05 2.47
CA TYR A 282 20.77 -7.86 1.63
C TYR A 282 21.07 -7.11 0.34
N ALA A 283 21.94 -6.09 0.38
CA ALA A 283 22.35 -5.37 -0.83
C ALA A 283 23.04 -6.31 -1.82
N LEU A 284 24.02 -7.10 -1.35
CA LEU A 284 24.69 -8.11 -2.17
C LEU A 284 23.75 -9.20 -2.67
N PHE A 285 22.78 -9.62 -1.85
CA PHE A 285 21.77 -10.60 -2.25
C PHE A 285 20.87 -10.08 -3.36
N VAL A 286 20.36 -8.85 -3.24
CA VAL A 286 19.51 -8.24 -4.26
C VAL A 286 20.28 -8.02 -5.56
N ILE A 287 21.49 -7.46 -5.49
CA ILE A 287 22.35 -7.25 -6.66
C ILE A 287 22.71 -8.60 -7.31
N GLY A 288 23.08 -9.60 -6.50
CA GLY A 288 23.40 -10.94 -6.97
C GLY A 288 22.20 -11.61 -7.64
N LEU A 289 21.02 -11.55 -7.04
CA LEU A 289 19.79 -12.11 -7.59
C LEU A 289 19.40 -11.39 -8.89
N TRP A 290 19.51 -10.06 -8.94
CA TRP A 290 19.25 -9.28 -10.14
C TRP A 290 20.21 -9.67 -11.26
N ALA A 291 21.51 -9.75 -10.98
CA ALA A 291 22.52 -10.17 -11.96
C ALA A 291 22.27 -11.61 -12.45
N CYS A 292 21.94 -12.54 -11.55
CA CYS A 292 21.59 -13.91 -11.91
C CYS A 292 20.35 -13.96 -12.81
N LEU A 293 19.31 -13.16 -12.54
CA LEU A 293 18.11 -13.10 -13.38
C LEU A 293 18.40 -12.47 -14.74
N VAL A 294 19.16 -11.37 -14.80
CA VAL A 294 19.60 -10.76 -16.07
C VAL A 294 20.36 -11.78 -16.91
N LEU A 295 21.31 -12.50 -16.32
CA LEU A 295 22.07 -13.53 -17.03
C LEU A 295 21.17 -14.69 -17.46
N ALA A 296 20.28 -15.16 -16.58
CA ALA A 296 19.33 -16.22 -16.92
C ALA A 296 18.50 -15.84 -18.14
N PHE A 297 17.96 -14.62 -18.19
CA PHE A 297 17.23 -14.11 -19.36
C PHE A 297 18.12 -14.01 -20.59
N ALA A 298 19.34 -13.49 -20.44
CA ALA A 298 20.28 -13.36 -21.55
C ALA A 298 20.55 -14.71 -22.23
N PHE A 299 20.74 -15.77 -21.44
CA PHE A 299 21.02 -17.11 -21.96
C PHE A 299 19.78 -17.90 -22.37
N SER A 300 18.59 -17.60 -21.83
CA SER A 300 17.36 -18.35 -22.13
C SER A 300 16.45 -17.68 -23.16
N ALA A 301 16.70 -16.42 -23.52
CA ALA A 301 15.78 -15.62 -24.35
C ALA A 301 15.38 -16.31 -25.67
N GLY A 302 16.33 -16.91 -26.39
CA GLY A 302 16.07 -17.58 -27.67
C GLY A 302 15.20 -18.84 -27.57
N SER A 303 15.00 -19.36 -26.36
CA SER A 303 14.22 -20.58 -26.10
C SER A 303 12.81 -20.32 -25.53
N MET A 304 12.49 -19.06 -25.23
CA MET A 304 11.25 -18.68 -24.56
C MET A 304 10.30 -17.98 -25.53
N THR A 305 9.02 -18.33 -25.49
CA THR A 305 7.98 -17.56 -26.21
C THR A 305 7.86 -16.16 -25.61
N ALA A 306 7.28 -15.20 -26.36
CA ALA A 306 7.07 -13.84 -25.88
C ALA A 306 6.25 -13.82 -24.56
N GLU A 307 5.20 -14.63 -24.47
CA GLU A 307 4.38 -14.72 -23.25
C GLU A 307 5.19 -15.21 -22.06
N ARG A 308 6.03 -16.25 -22.26
CA ARG A 308 6.89 -16.79 -21.20
C ARG A 308 7.93 -15.77 -20.75
N ARG A 309 8.54 -15.01 -21.67
CA ARG A 309 9.50 -13.96 -21.33
C ARG A 309 8.86 -12.92 -20.42
N LEU A 310 7.65 -12.47 -20.77
CA LEU A 310 6.92 -11.50 -19.98
C LEU A 310 6.47 -12.04 -18.61
N LEU A 311 5.96 -13.26 -18.54
CA LEU A 311 5.54 -13.87 -17.26
C LEU A 311 6.71 -14.00 -16.29
N VAL A 312 7.87 -14.50 -16.75
CA VAL A 312 9.04 -14.65 -15.89
C VAL A 312 9.61 -13.27 -15.52
N PHE A 313 9.54 -12.28 -16.40
CA PHE A 313 9.86 -10.90 -16.05
C PHE A 313 8.92 -10.35 -14.96
N ALA A 314 7.61 -10.52 -15.12
CA ALA A 314 6.58 -9.97 -14.25
C ALA A 314 6.57 -10.61 -12.85
N PHE A 315 6.94 -11.89 -12.71
CA PHE A 315 7.02 -12.57 -11.42
C PHE A 315 8.43 -12.67 -10.82
N GLY A 316 9.47 -12.50 -11.64
CA GLY A 316 10.86 -12.58 -11.20
C GLY A 316 11.52 -11.23 -11.05
N MET A 317 11.67 -10.51 -12.16
CA MET A 317 12.46 -9.28 -12.22
C MET A 317 11.70 -8.07 -11.68
N LEU A 318 10.44 -7.91 -12.08
CA LEU A 318 9.62 -6.78 -11.69
C LEU A 318 9.47 -6.68 -10.16
N PRO A 319 9.13 -7.76 -9.41
CA PRO A 319 9.06 -7.71 -7.95
C PRO A 319 10.41 -7.39 -7.31
N LEU A 320 11.52 -7.90 -7.86
CA LEU A 320 12.84 -7.67 -7.32
C LEU A 320 13.25 -6.19 -7.41
N ILE A 321 13.04 -5.58 -8.58
CA ILE A 321 13.31 -4.16 -8.77
C ILE A 321 12.33 -3.33 -7.94
N ASN A 322 11.04 -3.66 -7.97
CA ASN A 322 10.03 -2.94 -7.20
C ASN A 322 10.32 -2.97 -5.70
N ALA A 323 10.75 -4.11 -5.15
CA ALA A 323 11.11 -4.24 -3.74
C ALA A 323 12.17 -3.23 -3.28
N VAL A 324 13.13 -2.87 -4.15
CA VAL A 324 14.14 -1.85 -3.84
C VAL A 324 13.49 -0.47 -3.73
N PHE A 325 12.61 -0.12 -4.66
CA PHE A 325 11.90 1.16 -4.64
C PHE A 325 10.85 1.22 -3.53
N ASP A 326 10.19 0.11 -3.21
CA ASP A 326 9.32 -0.03 -2.04
C ASP A 326 10.10 0.20 -0.76
N TYR A 327 11.27 -0.43 -0.61
CA TYR A 327 12.15 -0.23 0.54
C TYR A 327 12.53 1.24 0.72
N LEU A 328 12.91 1.92 -0.36
CA LEU A 328 13.21 3.35 -0.35
C LEU A 328 11.97 4.20 -0.02
N SER A 329 10.83 3.88 -0.63
CA SER A 329 9.56 4.58 -0.42
C SER A 329 9.11 4.48 1.03
N TYR A 330 9.06 3.27 1.60
CA TYR A 330 8.75 3.04 3.01
C TYR A 330 9.71 3.80 3.93
N GLY A 331 11.02 3.66 3.69
CA GLY A 331 12.05 4.21 4.57
C GLY A 331 12.08 5.74 4.56
N ILE A 332 11.97 6.36 3.39
CA ILE A 332 11.98 7.82 3.25
C ILE A 332 10.67 8.40 3.76
N THR A 333 9.52 7.86 3.37
CA THR A 333 8.20 8.32 3.85
C THR A 333 8.13 8.27 5.38
N LEU A 334 8.54 7.15 5.98
CA LEU A 334 8.56 7.00 7.43
C LEU A 334 9.55 7.97 8.10
N GLY A 335 10.70 8.22 7.47
CA GLY A 335 11.68 9.21 7.91
C GLY A 335 11.10 10.63 7.92
N LEU A 336 10.39 11.00 6.85
CA LEU A 336 9.69 12.27 6.71
C LEU A 336 8.56 12.40 7.74
N ILE A 337 7.73 11.37 7.93
CA ILE A 337 6.69 11.37 8.98
C ILE A 337 7.33 11.60 10.37
N ARG A 338 8.41 10.90 10.69
CA ARG A 338 9.14 11.08 11.97
C ARG A 338 9.73 12.48 12.09
N TYR A 339 10.26 13.04 11.01
CA TYR A 339 10.76 14.39 10.96
C TYR A 339 9.64 15.42 11.20
N GLY A 340 8.55 15.33 10.45
CA GLY A 340 7.38 16.22 10.57
C GLY A 340 6.75 16.19 11.95
N ARG A 341 6.70 15.01 12.58
CA ARG A 341 6.27 14.82 13.97
C ARG A 341 7.09 15.64 14.97
N ASN A 342 8.40 15.76 14.76
CA ASN A 342 9.31 16.44 15.69
C ASN A 342 9.29 17.97 15.57
N GLN A 343 8.85 18.53 14.43
CA GLN A 343 8.89 19.98 14.18
C GLN A 343 7.82 20.77 14.95
N ARG A 344 6.63 20.19 15.17
CA ARG A 344 5.48 20.81 15.89
C ARG A 344 5.11 22.22 15.40
N ASN A 345 5.32 22.52 14.12
CA ASN A 345 5.10 23.82 13.50
C ASN A 345 4.55 23.64 12.07
N LEU A 346 4.43 24.72 11.29
CA LEU A 346 3.91 24.66 9.92
C LEU A 346 4.67 23.69 9.00
N VAL A 347 5.96 23.42 9.28
CA VAL A 347 6.76 22.42 8.54
C VAL A 347 6.10 21.05 8.63
N THR A 348 5.48 20.68 9.77
CA THR A 348 4.72 19.43 9.92
C THR A 348 3.66 19.26 8.82
N GLY A 349 3.02 20.35 8.40
CA GLY A 349 2.01 20.36 7.34
C GLY A 349 2.55 20.50 5.92
N LEU A 350 3.87 20.71 5.72
CA LEU A 350 4.50 20.82 4.40
C LEU A 350 5.35 19.61 4.04
N VAL A 351 5.71 18.78 5.02
CA VAL A 351 6.55 17.58 4.81
C VAL A 351 5.93 16.57 3.85
N TRP A 352 4.59 16.53 3.72
CA TRP A 352 3.92 15.68 2.73
C TRP A 352 4.14 16.12 1.28
N ILE A 353 4.42 17.41 1.04
CA ILE A 353 4.75 17.90 -0.31
C ILE A 353 6.11 17.34 -0.71
N VAL A 354 7.08 17.41 0.20
CA VAL A 354 8.41 16.82 -0.01
C VAL A 354 8.29 15.31 -0.23
N ASP A 355 7.47 14.64 0.57
CA ASP A 355 7.18 13.21 0.42
C ASP A 355 6.60 12.89 -0.97
N GLY A 356 5.62 13.68 -1.44
CA GLY A 356 5.06 13.56 -2.78
C GLY A 356 6.08 13.75 -3.91
N VAL A 357 6.98 14.73 -3.78
CA VAL A 357 8.07 14.95 -4.76
C VAL A 357 9.05 13.79 -4.77
N VAL A 358 9.43 13.28 -3.59
CA VAL A 358 10.31 12.10 -3.48
C VAL A 358 9.65 10.87 -4.07
N ALA A 359 8.36 10.64 -3.77
CA ALA A 359 7.61 9.51 -4.29
C ALA A 359 7.55 9.54 -5.83
N LEU A 360 7.35 10.73 -6.41
CA LEU A 360 7.39 10.93 -7.86
C LEU A 360 8.78 10.62 -8.44
N ALA A 361 9.84 11.09 -7.79
CA ALA A 361 11.22 10.79 -8.20
C ALA A 361 11.54 9.29 -8.10
N LEU A 362 11.05 8.60 -7.06
CA LEU A 362 11.18 7.15 -6.92
C LEU A 362 10.40 6.41 -8.01
N LEU A 363 9.20 6.86 -8.38
CA LEU A 363 8.42 6.27 -9.46
C LEU A 363 9.12 6.42 -10.82
N ILE A 364 9.70 7.60 -11.10
CA ILE A 364 10.54 7.81 -12.30
C ILE A 364 11.75 6.87 -12.26
N GLY A 365 12.45 6.81 -11.13
CA GLY A 365 13.60 5.92 -10.95
C GLY A 365 13.24 4.44 -11.14
N LEU A 366 12.07 4.01 -10.69
CA LEU A 366 11.56 2.65 -10.88
C LEU A 366 11.33 2.36 -12.36
N GLY A 367 10.64 3.28 -13.06
CA GLY A 367 10.43 3.16 -14.51
C GLY A 367 11.75 3.07 -15.28
N LEU A 368 12.70 3.96 -14.99
CA LEU A 368 14.04 3.93 -15.58
C LEU A 368 14.82 2.65 -15.24
N GLY A 369 14.71 2.15 -14.00
CA GLY A 369 15.35 0.91 -13.58
C GLY A 369 14.81 -0.32 -14.32
N LEU A 370 13.49 -0.35 -14.57
CA LEU A 370 12.85 -1.41 -15.35
C LEU A 370 13.23 -1.33 -16.83
N SER A 371 13.08 -0.15 -17.46
CA SER A 371 13.46 0.06 -18.86
C SER A 371 14.94 -0.22 -19.09
N GLY A 372 15.81 0.24 -18.20
CA GLY A 372 17.26 -0.01 -18.28
C GLY A 372 17.62 -1.48 -18.09
N THR A 373 16.91 -2.20 -17.20
CA THR A 373 17.11 -3.64 -17.06
C THR A 373 16.68 -4.40 -18.32
N ILE A 374 15.53 -4.03 -18.92
CA ILE A 374 15.08 -4.63 -20.18
C ILE A 374 16.06 -4.31 -21.31
N ALA A 375 16.51 -3.06 -21.43
CA ALA A 375 17.48 -2.64 -22.44
C ALA A 375 18.82 -3.39 -22.29
N LEU A 376 19.30 -3.56 -21.06
CA LEU A 376 20.49 -4.36 -20.78
C LEU A 376 20.30 -5.82 -21.21
N ILE A 377 19.16 -6.43 -20.90
CA ILE A 377 18.86 -7.79 -21.35
C ILE A 377 18.85 -7.84 -22.88
N ASN A 378 18.15 -6.93 -23.56
CA ASN A 378 18.09 -6.84 -25.03
C ASN A 378 19.50 -6.74 -25.66
N MET A 379 20.37 -5.93 -25.05
CA MET A 379 21.76 -5.77 -25.48
C MET A 379 22.56 -7.08 -25.31
N LEU A 380 22.39 -7.77 -24.18
CA LEU A 380 23.09 -9.03 -23.90
C LEU A 380 22.57 -10.19 -24.75
N THR A 381 21.28 -10.20 -25.08
CA THR A 381 20.66 -11.22 -25.95
C THR A 381 20.95 -10.99 -27.43
N GLY A 382 21.29 -9.76 -27.83
CA GLY A 382 21.41 -9.37 -29.24
C GLY A 382 20.07 -9.36 -30.00
N GLN A 383 18.95 -9.40 -29.27
CA GLN A 383 17.58 -9.42 -29.81
C GLN A 383 16.63 -8.80 -28.78
N GLU A 384 15.46 -8.36 -29.21
CA GLU A 384 14.44 -7.84 -28.29
C GLU A 384 13.87 -8.96 -27.41
N PHE A 385 14.22 -8.94 -26.13
CA PHE A 385 13.61 -9.76 -25.09
C PHE A 385 12.19 -9.28 -24.80
N ILE A 386 12.05 -7.97 -24.51
CA ILE A 386 10.79 -7.24 -24.41
C ILE A 386 10.96 -5.95 -25.23
N ALA A 387 10.04 -5.72 -26.18
CA ALA A 387 10.07 -4.53 -27.03
C ALA A 387 9.55 -3.31 -26.24
N LEU A 388 10.45 -2.39 -25.89
CA LEU A 388 10.12 -1.23 -25.06
C LEU A 388 9.30 -0.17 -25.81
N GLY A 389 9.58 0.04 -27.10
CA GLY A 389 8.87 1.02 -27.94
C GLY A 389 7.35 0.80 -27.94
N PRO A 390 6.87 -0.38 -28.35
CA PRO A 390 5.43 -0.69 -28.33
C PRO A 390 4.79 -0.54 -26.94
N ILE A 391 5.53 -0.81 -25.85
CA ILE A 391 5.00 -0.60 -24.49
C ILE A 391 4.81 0.89 -24.20
N PHE A 392 5.74 1.75 -24.61
CA PHE A 392 5.58 3.19 -24.45
C PHE A 392 4.42 3.72 -25.31
N ASP A 393 4.32 3.26 -26.56
CA ASP A 393 3.22 3.62 -27.47
C ASP A 393 1.86 3.21 -26.89
N ASP A 394 1.72 1.94 -26.46
CA ASP A 394 0.49 1.43 -25.86
C ASP A 394 0.12 2.15 -24.55
N LEU A 395 1.11 2.56 -23.74
CA LEU A 395 0.85 3.31 -22.51
C LEU A 395 0.43 4.76 -22.80
N ASN A 396 0.86 5.34 -23.91
CA ASN A 396 0.43 6.66 -24.37
C ASN A 396 -1.00 6.64 -24.93
N GLU A 397 -1.44 5.53 -25.53
CA GLU A 397 -2.79 5.36 -26.08
C GLU A 397 -3.82 4.90 -25.01
N PRO A 398 -4.89 5.67 -24.74
CA PRO A 398 -5.85 5.34 -23.67
C PRO A 398 -6.50 3.96 -23.79
N ASP A 399 -6.81 3.52 -25.02
CA ASP A 399 -7.50 2.24 -25.27
C ASP A 399 -6.54 1.05 -25.10
N ALA A 400 -5.28 1.18 -25.52
CA ALA A 400 -4.25 0.14 -25.37
C ALA A 400 -3.73 0.04 -23.93
N ARG A 401 -3.68 1.17 -23.20
CA ARG A 401 -3.22 1.28 -21.81
C ARG A 401 -3.95 0.31 -20.85
N ALA A 402 -5.21 -0.03 -21.14
CA ALA A 402 -5.98 -0.97 -20.35
C ALA A 402 -5.28 -2.35 -20.21
N GLY A 403 -4.57 -2.82 -21.24
CA GLY A 403 -3.79 -4.06 -21.22
C GLY A 403 -2.61 -4.05 -20.25
N TYR A 404 -2.17 -2.86 -19.82
CA TYR A 404 -1.06 -2.66 -18.89
C TYR A 404 -1.53 -2.27 -17.48
N THR A 405 -2.82 -2.43 -17.17
CA THR A 405 -3.37 -2.11 -15.84
C THR A 405 -2.61 -2.83 -14.72
N TRP A 406 -2.27 -4.11 -14.91
CA TRP A 406 -1.49 -4.89 -13.94
C TRP A 406 -0.11 -4.26 -13.66
N LEU A 407 0.55 -3.75 -14.70
CA LEU A 407 1.86 -3.10 -14.61
C LEU A 407 1.69 -1.76 -13.90
N MET A 408 0.74 -0.94 -14.33
CA MET A 408 0.46 0.36 -13.69
C MET A 408 0.13 0.20 -12.20
N LEU A 409 -0.76 -0.72 -11.84
CA LEU A 409 -1.10 -1.01 -10.45
C LEU A 409 0.12 -1.46 -9.65
N THR A 410 0.98 -2.28 -10.27
CA THR A 410 2.23 -2.74 -9.66
C THR A 410 3.19 -1.59 -9.39
N LEU A 411 3.43 -0.71 -10.36
CA LEU A 411 4.34 0.43 -10.20
C LEU A 411 3.79 1.46 -9.21
N LEU A 412 2.48 1.74 -9.29
CA LEU A 412 1.81 2.69 -8.40
C LEU A 412 1.70 2.19 -6.96
N SER A 413 1.88 0.89 -6.70
CA SER A 413 1.95 0.34 -5.34
C SER A 413 3.06 0.99 -4.50
N THR A 414 4.13 1.45 -5.15
CA THR A 414 5.23 2.19 -4.50
C THR A 414 4.79 3.53 -3.89
N LEU A 415 3.65 4.09 -4.32
CA LEU A 415 3.07 5.34 -3.81
C LEU A 415 2.17 5.15 -2.58
N VAL A 416 1.84 3.90 -2.21
CA VAL A 416 0.96 3.60 -1.08
C VAL A 416 1.44 4.26 0.24
N PRO A 417 2.75 4.26 0.60
CA PRO A 417 3.22 4.92 1.81
C PRO A 417 2.92 6.41 1.83
N THR A 418 3.17 7.08 0.71
CA THR A 418 2.91 8.52 0.54
C THR A 418 1.41 8.83 0.61
N LEU A 419 0.55 7.95 0.08
CA LEU A 419 -0.90 8.07 0.24
C LEU A 419 -1.31 7.95 1.71
N VAL A 420 -0.72 7.03 2.48
CA VAL A 420 -0.97 6.91 3.93
C VAL A 420 -0.54 8.19 4.65
N HIS A 421 0.62 8.75 4.32
CA HIS A 421 1.07 10.02 4.89
C HIS A 421 0.12 11.17 4.56
N LEU A 422 -0.34 11.25 3.31
CA LEU A 422 -1.32 12.24 2.87
C LEU A 422 -2.64 12.12 3.67
N VAL A 423 -3.14 10.89 3.88
CA VAL A 423 -4.31 10.64 4.72
C VAL A 423 -4.09 11.11 6.15
N LEU A 424 -2.93 10.84 6.76
CA LEU A 424 -2.60 11.32 8.11
C LEU A 424 -2.64 12.86 8.19
N VAL A 425 -2.11 13.54 7.18
CA VAL A 425 -2.13 15.00 7.09
C VAL A 425 -3.56 15.51 7.02
N PHE A 426 -4.40 14.94 6.15
CA PHE A 426 -5.80 15.36 6.01
C PHE A 426 -6.65 15.04 7.24
N LEU A 427 -6.47 13.87 7.88
CA LEU A 427 -7.10 13.58 9.17
C LEU A 427 -6.66 14.56 10.26
N SER A 428 -5.44 15.10 10.14
CA SER A 428 -4.92 16.15 10.98
C SER A 428 -5.28 17.57 10.51
N ALA A 429 -6.07 17.76 9.44
CA ALA A 429 -6.39 19.10 8.91
C ALA A 429 -7.11 20.01 9.94
N PHE A 430 -7.68 19.44 11.00
CA PHE A 430 -8.15 20.19 12.16
C PHE A 430 -7.07 21.05 12.85
N THR A 431 -5.80 20.72 12.62
CA THR A 431 -4.63 21.52 13.02
C THR A 431 -4.61 22.89 12.32
N TRP A 432 -5.25 23.04 11.16
CA TRP A 432 -5.27 24.28 10.39
C TRP A 432 -6.32 25.29 10.88
N VAL A 433 -7.22 24.86 11.78
CA VAL A 433 -8.23 25.75 12.35
C VAL A 433 -7.57 26.82 13.22
N PRO A 434 -7.82 28.12 12.97
CA PRO A 434 -7.22 29.20 13.74
C PRO A 434 -7.52 29.08 15.23
N TYR A 435 -6.51 29.30 16.07
CA TYR A 435 -6.62 29.17 17.54
C TYR A 435 -7.75 30.03 18.12
N LYS A 436 -7.97 31.23 17.58
CA LYS A 436 -9.06 32.13 17.99
C LYS A 436 -10.44 31.48 17.84
N LEU A 437 -10.65 30.73 16.76
CA LEU A 437 -11.90 30.01 16.50
C LEU A 437 -12.05 28.84 17.48
N LYS A 438 -10.98 28.07 17.73
CA LYS A 438 -10.99 26.98 18.73
C LYS A 438 -11.35 27.50 20.13
N LEU A 439 -10.75 28.61 20.55
CA LEU A 439 -11.07 29.26 21.83
C LEU A 439 -12.49 29.80 21.91
N TRP A 440 -13.07 30.24 20.81
CA TRP A 440 -14.47 30.64 20.76
C TRP A 440 -15.38 29.43 21.00
N ILE A 441 -15.13 28.32 20.30
CA ILE A 441 -15.87 27.04 20.48
C ILE A 441 -15.71 26.53 21.92
N ALA A 442 -14.48 26.53 22.45
CA ALA A 442 -14.19 26.11 23.83
C ALA A 442 -14.99 26.93 24.86
N ARG A 443 -15.02 28.26 24.71
CA ARG A 443 -15.77 29.14 25.61
C ARG A 443 -17.27 28.90 25.53
N ALA A 444 -17.81 28.64 24.34
CA ALA A 444 -19.22 28.31 24.15
C ALA A 444 -19.61 26.98 24.82
N ILE A 445 -18.73 25.98 24.79
CA ILE A 445 -18.93 24.69 25.49
C ILE A 445 -18.85 24.87 27.02
N VAL A 446 -17.92 25.68 27.54
CA VAL A 446 -17.73 25.89 28.98
C VAL A 446 -18.80 26.78 29.60
N SER A 447 -19.37 27.73 28.85
CA SER A 447 -20.48 28.57 29.33
C SER A 447 -21.73 27.77 29.73
N ASP A 448 -21.85 26.53 29.25
CA ASP A 448 -22.88 25.56 29.65
C ASP A 448 -22.62 24.96 31.06
N LYS A 449 -21.36 24.75 31.44
CA LYS A 449 -20.96 24.18 32.76
C LYS A 449 -21.09 25.15 33.93
N ALA A 450 -20.95 26.45 33.71
CA ALA A 450 -20.77 27.42 34.80
C ALA A 450 -22.07 27.87 35.49
N GLY A 451 -23.25 27.40 35.07
CA GLY A 451 -24.53 27.70 35.74
C GLY A 451 -24.94 29.18 35.82
N LYS A 452 -24.15 30.10 35.24
CA LYS A 452 -24.39 31.55 35.35
C LYS A 452 -25.58 32.05 34.52
N LYS A 453 -26.16 31.20 33.67
CA LYS A 453 -27.47 31.40 33.06
C LYS A 453 -28.21 30.05 33.03
N LYS A 454 -29.08 29.80 34.01
CA LYS A 454 -30.05 28.67 34.04
C LYS A 454 -31.13 28.84 32.95
N GLY A 455 -30.73 28.98 31.69
CA GLY A 455 -31.65 29.14 30.57
C GLY A 455 -31.47 28.00 29.59
N GLN A 456 -32.58 27.49 29.06
CA GLN A 456 -32.66 26.50 27.96
C GLN A 456 -31.69 26.79 26.79
N TYR A 457 -31.30 28.05 26.63
CA TYR A 457 -30.34 28.56 25.66
C TYR A 457 -28.86 28.19 25.91
N SER A 458 -28.41 27.86 27.14
CA SER A 458 -27.01 27.49 27.40
C SER A 458 -26.66 26.11 26.86
N VAL A 459 -27.58 25.16 27.06
CA VAL A 459 -27.50 23.80 26.52
C VAL A 459 -27.55 23.85 25.00
N LEU A 460 -28.45 24.67 24.44
CA LEU A 460 -28.56 24.90 23.00
C LEU A 460 -27.24 25.44 22.40
N PHE A 461 -26.60 26.40 23.08
CA PHE A 461 -25.34 26.99 22.61
C PHE A 461 -24.15 26.03 22.71
N GLY A 462 -24.08 25.23 23.77
CA GLY A 462 -23.07 24.18 23.94
C GLY A 462 -23.19 23.11 22.84
N SER A 463 -24.41 22.65 22.58
CA SER A 463 -24.72 21.71 21.50
C SER A 463 -24.47 22.29 20.11
N LEU A 464 -24.74 23.59 19.89
CA LEU A 464 -24.43 24.26 18.63
C LEU A 464 -22.92 24.38 18.40
N ALA A 465 -22.14 24.69 19.44
CA ALA A 465 -20.68 24.75 19.36
C ALA A 465 -20.05 23.37 19.11
N ALA A 466 -20.60 22.34 19.74
CA ALA A 466 -20.27 20.94 19.50
C ALA A 466 -20.55 20.49 18.06
N ALA A 467 -21.77 20.78 17.58
CA ALA A 467 -22.19 20.49 16.22
C ALA A 467 -21.33 21.26 15.21
N THR A 468 -20.96 22.52 15.52
CA THR A 468 -20.04 23.31 14.69
C THR A 468 -18.65 22.66 14.62
N LEU A 469 -18.15 22.12 15.73
CA LEU A 469 -16.88 21.40 15.77
C LEU A 469 -16.92 20.11 14.96
N GLY A 470 -17.97 19.31 15.14
CA GLY A 470 -18.19 18.07 14.40
C GLY A 470 -18.35 18.34 12.91
N ALA A 471 -19.15 19.34 12.54
CA ALA A 471 -19.34 19.79 11.17
C ALA A 471 -18.04 20.30 10.54
N LEU A 472 -17.23 21.04 11.29
CA LEU A 472 -15.96 21.54 10.78
C LEU A 472 -14.94 20.41 10.59
N TRP A 473 -14.88 19.43 11.50
CA TRP A 473 -14.01 18.26 11.34
C TRP A 473 -14.48 17.37 10.18
N ALA A 474 -15.79 17.08 10.12
CA ALA A 474 -16.39 16.33 9.02
C ALA A 474 -16.15 17.02 7.69
N ALA A 475 -16.37 18.34 7.59
CA ALA A 475 -16.07 19.11 6.40
C ALA A 475 -14.59 18.98 6.00
N LEU A 476 -13.65 19.14 6.93
CA LEU A 476 -12.22 19.00 6.63
C LEU A 476 -11.83 17.61 6.14
N VAL A 477 -12.38 16.54 6.76
CA VAL A 477 -12.16 15.17 6.31
C VAL A 477 -12.80 14.94 4.94
N THR A 478 -14.04 15.39 4.73
CA THR A 478 -14.74 15.27 3.45
C THR A 478 -14.01 16.04 2.35
N PHE A 479 -13.54 17.27 2.62
CA PHE A 479 -12.73 18.05 1.69
C PHE A 479 -11.37 17.41 1.43
N GLY A 480 -10.75 16.77 2.43
CA GLY A 480 -9.51 16.01 2.26
C GLY A 480 -9.71 14.77 1.38
N LEU A 481 -10.73 13.95 1.66
CA LEU A 481 -11.11 12.79 0.85
C LEU A 481 -11.51 13.20 -0.57
N TRP A 482 -12.20 14.33 -0.72
CA TRP A 482 -12.55 14.89 -2.01
C TRP A 482 -11.32 15.45 -2.74
N GLY A 483 -10.38 16.07 -2.03
CA GLY A 483 -9.10 16.49 -2.60
C GLY A 483 -8.28 15.30 -3.09
N ILE A 484 -8.26 14.19 -2.33
CA ILE A 484 -7.69 12.92 -2.79
C ILE A 484 -8.43 12.43 -4.04
N TRP A 485 -9.77 12.45 -4.04
CA TRP A 485 -10.56 12.06 -5.20
C TRP A 485 -10.24 12.90 -6.45
N ILE A 486 -10.19 14.23 -6.34
CA ILE A 486 -9.79 15.10 -7.45
C ILE A 486 -8.36 14.80 -7.89
N PHE A 487 -7.45 14.61 -6.94
CA PHE A 487 -6.08 14.22 -7.29
C PHE A 487 -6.09 12.92 -8.10
N MET A 488 -6.89 11.94 -7.68
CA MET A 488 -7.02 10.65 -8.35
C MET A 488 -7.68 10.75 -9.74
N THR A 489 -8.61 11.68 -9.96
CA THR A 489 -9.35 11.76 -11.23
C THR A 489 -8.83 12.81 -12.21
N ALA A 490 -8.34 13.94 -11.71
CA ALA A 490 -7.93 15.07 -12.53
C ALA A 490 -6.41 15.18 -12.72
N TYR A 491 -5.62 14.61 -11.78
CA TYR A 491 -4.17 14.80 -11.78
C TYR A 491 -3.38 13.50 -12.00
N ILE A 492 -3.92 12.32 -11.69
CA ILE A 492 -3.22 11.05 -11.95
C ILE A 492 -2.85 10.90 -13.41
N GLU A 493 -3.77 11.17 -14.34
CA GLU A 493 -3.48 10.98 -15.77
C GLU A 493 -2.43 11.97 -16.29
N PRO A 494 -2.53 13.29 -16.05
CA PRO A 494 -1.48 14.23 -16.45
C PRO A 494 -0.11 13.93 -15.80
N VAL A 495 -0.10 13.61 -14.50
CA VAL A 495 1.14 13.27 -13.78
C VAL A 495 1.72 11.96 -14.30
N GLY A 496 0.89 10.95 -14.54
CA GLY A 496 1.29 9.68 -15.13
C GLY A 496 1.88 9.85 -16.52
N SER A 497 1.25 10.68 -17.36
CA SER A 497 1.73 11.02 -18.70
C SER A 497 3.06 11.76 -18.64
N MET A 498 3.22 12.70 -17.70
CA MET A 498 4.50 13.40 -17.48
C MET A 498 5.61 12.42 -17.05
N VAL A 499 5.33 11.51 -16.12
CA VAL A 499 6.28 10.48 -15.68
C VAL A 499 6.68 9.59 -16.84
N LEU A 500 5.71 9.12 -17.62
CA LEU A 500 5.94 8.28 -18.79
C LEU A 500 6.82 9.00 -19.81
N ALA A 501 6.50 10.24 -20.15
CA ALA A 501 7.27 11.06 -21.08
C ALA A 501 8.72 11.27 -20.63
N ILE A 502 8.96 11.47 -19.32
CA ILE A 502 10.33 11.58 -18.77
C ILE A 502 11.09 10.27 -18.97
N ILE A 503 10.47 9.13 -18.65
CA ILE A 503 11.09 7.80 -18.79
C ILE A 503 11.40 7.51 -20.26
N GLU A 504 10.44 7.73 -21.14
CA GLU A 504 10.56 7.54 -22.59
C GLU A 504 11.66 8.44 -23.17
N HIS A 505 11.70 9.71 -22.81
CA HIS A 505 12.73 10.65 -23.28
C HIS A 505 14.14 10.21 -22.88
N VAL A 506 14.32 9.73 -21.64
CA VAL A 506 15.60 9.20 -21.19
C VAL A 506 15.94 7.90 -21.93
N ALA A 507 14.95 7.02 -22.16
CA ALA A 507 15.14 5.79 -22.90
C ALA A 507 15.58 6.05 -24.35
N LEU A 508 14.97 7.03 -25.03
CA LEU A 508 15.38 7.50 -26.36
C LEU A 508 16.80 8.07 -26.33
N TRP A 509 17.11 8.94 -25.35
CA TRP A 509 18.44 9.55 -25.22
C TRP A 509 19.55 8.51 -25.00
N LEU A 510 19.27 7.45 -24.25
CA LEU A 510 20.20 6.34 -24.01
C LEU A 510 20.22 5.31 -25.14
N GLY A 511 19.40 5.47 -26.18
CA GLY A 511 19.29 4.51 -27.29
C GLY A 511 18.69 3.17 -26.89
N TRP A 512 17.87 3.13 -25.83
CA TRP A 512 17.16 1.92 -25.39
C TRP A 512 15.92 1.64 -26.26
N VAL A 513 15.41 2.66 -26.93
CA VAL A 513 14.23 2.64 -27.79
C VAL A 513 14.55 3.46 -29.04
N GLU A 514 14.06 3.02 -30.19
CA GLU A 514 14.13 3.80 -31.42
C GLU A 514 13.01 4.85 -31.44
N PRO A 515 13.24 6.06 -31.99
CA PRO A 515 12.18 7.05 -32.15
C PRO A 515 11.03 6.43 -32.95
N SER A 516 9.79 6.54 -32.44
CA SER A 516 8.63 6.08 -33.18
C SER A 516 8.55 6.86 -34.51
N ILE A 517 8.40 6.14 -35.62
CA ILE A 517 8.30 6.74 -36.97
C ILE A 517 6.94 7.46 -37.15
N VAL A 518 6.02 7.27 -36.20
CA VAL A 518 4.68 7.86 -36.17
C VAL A 518 4.70 9.09 -35.25
N GLY A 519 5.38 10.15 -35.68
CA GLY A 519 5.39 11.46 -35.05
C GLY A 519 4.83 12.53 -35.96
#